data_AF-A0A957BXQ6-F1
#
_entry.id   AF-A0A957BXQ6-F1
#
_cell.length_a   1.000
_cell.length_b   1.000
_cell.length_c   1.000
_cell.angle_alpha   90.00
_cell.angle_beta   90.00
_cell.angle_gamma   90.00
#
_symmetry.space_group_name_H-M   'P 1'
#
loop_
_entity.id
_entity.type
_entity.pdbx_description
1 polymer ?
#
loop_
_entity_poly.entity_id
_entity_poly.type
_entity_poly.pdbx_seq_one_letter_code
_entity_poly.pdbx_strand_id
1 'polypeptide(L)'
;WGGNIRLFETAAAGIFQITDERPGVREWFTPGENIVTYSDEDDLREKVAYYLAHDDERTRIATAGQAHVYSAHSYDARAAELERLVAEL
;
A
#
# COMPACT_ATOMS: atom_id res chain seq x y z
N TRP A 1 -4.75 14.94 1.22
CA TRP A 1 -4.95 13.71 0.44
C TRP A 1 -3.63 13.33 -0.22
N GLY A 2 -3.43 12.05 -0.52
CA GLY A 2 -2.20 11.47 -1.04
C GLY A 2 -2.48 10.00 -1.25
N GLY A 3 -2.12 9.47 -2.40
CA GLY A 3 -2.66 8.20 -2.90
C GLY A 3 -2.54 8.20 -4.41
N ASN A 4 -1.35 7.84 -4.91
CA ASN A 4 -1.11 7.69 -6.34
C ASN A 4 -1.49 6.27 -6.76
N ILE A 5 -1.92 6.09 -8.00
CA ILE A 5 -2.17 4.76 -8.58
C ILE A 5 -0.98 3.80 -8.39
N ARG A 6 0.24 4.35 -8.37
CA ARG A 6 1.48 3.62 -8.10
C ARG A 6 1.50 2.86 -6.79
N LEU A 7 0.75 3.28 -5.75
CA LEU A 7 0.66 2.51 -4.51
C LEU A 7 0.06 1.13 -4.77
N PHE A 8 -0.99 1.09 -5.59
CA PHE A 8 -1.70 -0.13 -5.97
C PHE A 8 -0.90 -0.93 -6.99
N GLU A 9 -0.30 -0.29 -8.00
CA GLU A 9 0.49 -0.98 -9.03
C GLU A 9 1.74 -1.64 -8.43
N THR A 10 2.45 -0.93 -7.56
CA THR A 10 3.66 -1.45 -6.90
C THR A 10 3.31 -2.63 -5.98
N ALA A 11 2.24 -2.52 -5.22
CA ALA A 11 1.74 -3.61 -4.37
C ALA A 11 1.26 -4.81 -5.22
N ALA A 12 0.50 -4.58 -6.31
CA ALA A 12 0.06 -5.63 -7.22
C ALA A 12 1.25 -6.39 -7.87
N ALA A 13 2.35 -5.70 -8.11
CA ALA A 13 3.60 -6.31 -8.61
C ALA A 13 4.38 -7.10 -7.53
N GLY A 14 3.90 -7.15 -6.28
CA GLY A 14 4.59 -7.83 -5.18
C GLY A 14 5.86 -7.12 -4.73
N ILE A 15 5.94 -5.80 -4.93
CA ILE A 15 7.13 -5.01 -4.62
C ILE A 15 6.97 -4.35 -3.25
N PHE A 16 7.99 -4.50 -2.40
CA PHE A 16 8.09 -3.76 -1.14
C PHE A 16 8.25 -2.26 -1.42
N GLN A 17 7.44 -1.43 -0.75
CA GLN A 17 7.44 0.01 -0.96
C GLN A 17 7.44 0.80 0.35
N ILE A 18 8.17 1.91 0.35
CA ILE A 18 8.20 2.93 1.40
C ILE A 18 7.69 4.23 0.77
N THR A 19 6.67 4.86 1.36
CA THR A 19 6.03 6.09 0.85
C THR A 19 5.90 7.16 1.93
N ASP A 20 5.71 8.42 1.55
CA ASP A 20 5.44 9.47 2.53
C ASP A 20 4.12 9.23 3.28
N GLU A 21 4.11 9.55 4.58
CA GLU A 21 2.92 9.42 5.42
C GLU A 21 1.86 10.44 5.00
N ARG A 22 0.73 9.94 4.51
CA ARG A 22 -0.40 10.76 4.04
C ARG A 22 -1.72 10.14 4.50
N PRO A 23 -2.73 10.97 4.82
CA PRO A 23 -4.05 10.46 5.21
C PRO A 23 -4.66 9.45 4.24
N GLY A 24 -4.49 9.64 2.92
CA GLY A 24 -5.05 8.71 1.94
C GLY A 24 -4.29 7.38 1.84
N VAL A 25 -3.02 7.30 2.30
CA VAL A 25 -2.35 5.99 2.41
C VAL A 25 -3.07 5.15 3.47
N ARG A 26 -3.41 5.74 4.62
CA ARG A 26 -4.12 5.05 5.72
C ARG A 26 -5.57 4.69 5.41
N GLU A 27 -6.16 5.33 4.41
CA GLU A 27 -7.51 5.00 3.93
C GLU A 27 -7.51 3.69 3.13
N TRP A 28 -6.44 3.43 2.37
CA TRP A 28 -6.35 2.29 1.47
C TRP A 28 -5.41 1.18 1.95
N PHE A 29 -4.47 1.48 2.84
CA PHE A 29 -3.43 0.56 3.30
C PHE A 29 -3.22 0.69 4.82
N THR A 30 -2.60 -0.32 5.41
CA THR A 30 -2.24 -0.38 6.83
C THR A 30 -0.71 -0.31 6.98
N PRO A 31 -0.16 0.85 7.41
CA PRO A 31 1.28 1.01 7.63
C PRO A 31 1.84 -0.04 8.60
N GLY A 32 2.97 -0.65 8.25
CA GLY A 32 3.63 -1.72 9.00
C GLY A 32 3.11 -3.13 8.68
N GLU A 33 1.99 -3.25 7.97
CA GLU A 33 1.41 -4.55 7.59
C GLU A 33 1.53 -4.81 6.09
N ASN A 34 1.02 -3.90 5.27
CA ASN A 34 0.93 -4.05 3.81
C ASN A 34 1.54 -2.87 3.03
N ILE A 35 2.08 -1.88 3.74
CA ILE A 35 2.88 -0.77 3.21
C ILE A 35 3.77 -0.23 4.33
N VAL A 36 4.87 0.47 3.99
CA VAL A 36 5.66 1.23 4.96
C VAL A 36 5.54 2.72 4.64
N THR A 37 5.36 3.54 5.68
CA THR A 37 5.32 5.01 5.55
C THR A 37 6.53 5.67 6.23
N TYR A 38 6.90 6.87 5.81
CA TYR A 38 7.89 7.71 6.49
C TYR A 38 7.36 9.12 6.79
N SER A 39 7.80 9.74 7.89
CA SER A 39 7.39 11.10 8.29
C SER A 39 8.32 12.20 7.78
N ASP A 40 9.61 11.89 7.65
CA ASP A 40 10.67 12.84 7.29
C ASP A 40 11.87 12.10 6.69
N GLU A 41 12.93 12.85 6.36
CA GLU A 41 14.11 12.31 5.70
C GLU A 41 14.91 11.36 6.58
N ASP A 42 15.04 11.65 7.88
CA ASP A 42 15.81 10.81 8.81
C ASP A 42 15.10 9.48 9.03
N ASP A 43 13.78 9.50 9.25
CA ASP A 43 12.94 8.30 9.33
C ASP A 43 13.00 7.46 8.05
N LEU A 44 12.99 8.11 6.87
CA LEU A 44 13.17 7.40 5.59
C LEU A 44 14.54 6.70 5.52
N ARG A 45 15.62 7.39 5.89
CA ARG A 45 16.98 6.84 5.88
C ARG A 45 17.10 5.64 6.82
N GLU A 46 16.55 5.75 8.02
CA GLU A 46 16.51 4.67 9.01
C GLU A 46 15.72 3.46 8.51
N LYS A 47 14.52 3.68 7.95
CA LYS A 47 13.69 2.59 7.41
C LYS A 47 14.32 1.92 6.21
N VAL A 48 14.94 2.67 5.31
CA VAL A 48 15.68 2.08 4.17
C VAL A 48 16.80 1.18 4.69
N ALA A 49 17.62 1.66 5.63
CA ALA A 49 18.70 0.86 6.21
C ALA A 49 18.17 -0.37 6.96
N TYR A 50 17.12 -0.21 7.76
CA TYR A 50 16.47 -1.30 8.49
C TYR A 50 15.97 -2.37 7.53
N TYR A 51 15.10 -2.01 6.59
CA TYR A 51 14.48 -2.99 5.71
C TYR A 51 15.49 -3.67 4.79
N LEU A 52 16.54 -2.99 4.33
CA LEU A 52 17.63 -3.63 3.58
C LEU A 52 18.36 -4.74 4.36
N ALA A 53 18.31 -4.72 5.70
CA ALA A 53 18.86 -5.76 6.56
C ALA A 53 17.82 -6.82 7.00
N HIS A 54 16.53 -6.64 6.67
CA HIS A 54 15.41 -7.48 7.13
C HIS A 54 14.57 -8.00 5.94
N ASP A 55 15.20 -8.83 5.11
CA ASP A 55 14.60 -9.36 3.87
C ASP A 55 13.31 -10.17 4.09
N ASP A 56 13.24 -10.95 5.17
CA ASP A 56 12.04 -11.73 5.50
C ASP A 56 10.84 -10.81 5.79
N GLU A 57 11.07 -9.74 6.55
CA GLU A 57 10.02 -8.77 6.86
C GLU A 57 9.61 -7.98 5.62
N ARG A 58 10.58 -7.55 4.79
CA ARG A 58 10.30 -6.92 3.50
C ARG A 58 9.42 -7.80 2.61
N THR A 59 9.77 -9.08 2.51
CA THR A 59 9.05 -10.05 1.67
C THR A 59 7.64 -10.28 2.21
N ARG A 60 7.49 -10.39 3.54
CA ARG A 60 6.20 -10.50 4.21
C ARG A 60 5.30 -9.31 3.91
N ILE A 61 5.80 -8.09 4.05
CA ILE A 61 5.04 -6.85 3.80
C ILE A 61 4.66 -6.74 2.33
N ALA A 62 5.58 -7.02 1.40
CA ALA A 62 5.31 -6.98 -0.03
C ALA A 62 4.22 -7.99 -0.43
N THR A 63 4.29 -9.21 0.11
CA THR A 63 3.28 -10.26 -0.12
C THR A 63 1.91 -9.86 0.45
N ALA A 64 1.89 -9.27 1.65
CA ALA A 64 0.66 -8.75 2.26
C ALA A 64 0.06 -7.60 1.42
N GLY A 65 0.89 -6.70 0.90
CA GLY A 65 0.50 -5.64 -0.03
C GLY A 65 -0.16 -6.19 -1.30
N GLN A 66 0.43 -7.20 -1.92
CA GLN A 66 -0.11 -7.84 -3.10
C GLN A 66 -1.47 -8.50 -2.83
N ALA A 67 -1.55 -9.30 -1.77
CA ALA A 67 -2.80 -9.97 -1.38
C ALA A 67 -3.91 -8.96 -1.05
N HIS A 68 -3.57 -7.86 -0.38
CA HIS A 68 -4.48 -6.77 -0.09
C HIS A 68 -5.06 -6.16 -1.38
N VAL A 69 -4.22 -5.78 -2.34
CA VAL A 69 -4.69 -5.17 -3.60
C VAL A 69 -5.52 -6.13 -4.44
N TYR A 70 -5.15 -7.41 -4.51
CA TYR A 70 -5.94 -8.41 -5.25
C TYR A 70 -7.28 -8.73 -4.61
N SER A 71 -7.42 -8.58 -3.30
CA SER A 71 -8.70 -8.84 -2.62
C SER A 71 -9.69 -7.67 -2.71
N ALA A 72 -9.22 -6.42 -2.77
CA ALA A 72 -10.10 -5.25 -2.62
C ALA A 72 -9.93 -4.16 -3.68
N HIS A 73 -8.86 -4.18 -4.48
CA HIS A 73 -8.46 -3.04 -5.31
C HIS A 73 -8.18 -3.40 -6.77
N SER A 74 -8.68 -4.54 -7.26
CA SER A 74 -8.76 -4.83 -8.69
C SER A 74 -9.76 -3.90 -9.38
N TYR A 75 -9.63 -3.72 -10.70
CA TYR A 75 -10.61 -2.95 -11.48
C TYR A 75 -12.01 -3.56 -11.38
N ASP A 76 -12.13 -4.89 -11.36
CA ASP A 76 -13.41 -5.57 -11.19
C ASP A 76 -14.04 -5.23 -9.83
N ALA A 77 -13.25 -5.26 -8.75
CA ALA A 77 -13.73 -4.90 -7.41
C ALA A 77 -14.16 -3.42 -7.34
N ARG A 78 -13.40 -2.52 -7.97
CA ARG A 78 -13.74 -1.09 -8.03
C ARG A 78 -14.97 -0.81 -8.89
N ALA A 79 -15.16 -1.54 -9.99
CA ALA A 79 -16.34 -1.43 -10.83
C ALA A 79 -17.59 -1.91 -10.09
N ALA A 80 -17.52 -3.06 -9.43
CA ALA A 80 -18.63 -3.58 -8.61
C ALA A 80 -19.01 -2.63 -7.46
N GLU A 81 -18.01 -2.01 -6.81
CA GLU A 81 -18.24 -0.99 -5.79
C GLU A 81 -18.96 0.25 -6.36
N LEU A 82 -18.52 0.73 -7.52
CA LEU A 82 -19.15 1.84 -8.21
C LEU A 82 -20.61 1.53 -8.57
N GLU A 83 -20.87 0.35 -9.14
CA GLU A 83 -22.22 -0.11 -9.48
C GLU A 83 -23.13 -0.13 -8.24
N ARG A 84 -22.63 -0.63 -7.10
CA ARG A 84 -23.37 -0.63 -5.84
C ARG A 84 -23.73 0.79 -5.39
N LEU A 85 -22.75 1.69 -5.38
CA LEU A 85 -22.97 3.08 -4.96
C LEU A 85 -23.97 3.80 -5.88
N VAL A 86 -23.93 3.54 -7.19
CA VAL A 86 -24.88 4.14 -8.14
C VAL A 86 -26.30 3.59 -7.94
N ALA A 87 -26.45 2.33 -7.55
CA ALA A 87 -27.77 1.74 -7.28
C ALA A 87 -28.42 2.23 -5.96
N GLU A 88 -27.62 2.79 -5.04
CA GLU A 88 -28.07 3.35 -3.76
C GLU A 88 -28.45 4.84 -3.84
N LEU A 89 -28.20 5.50 -4.98
CA LEU A 89 -28.60 6.88 -5.27
C LEU A 89 -30.05 6.98 -5.78
#